data_AF-A0A059KL03-F1
#
_entry.id   AF-A0A059KL03-F1
#
_cell.length_a   1.000
_cell.length_b   1.000
_cell.length_c   1.000
_cell.angle_alpha   90.00
_cell.angle_beta   90.00
_cell.angle_gamma   90.00
#
_symmetry.space_group_name_H-M   'P 1'
#
loop_
_entity.id
_entity.type
_entity.pdbx_description
1 polymer ?
#
loop_
_entity_poly.entity_id
_entity_poly.type
_entity_poly.pdbx_seq_one_letter_code
_entity_poly.pdbx_strand_id
1 'polypeptide(L)'
;MSYQSKLKATLQAAKDHAAQHLVECAVEVVEWQDTGILKPGRVREVAAIIEPVSETSHGALASAEMFVERAALEAVIRPAAVPDDAEVDARIDAVLRASGSALHHYSMAKTREDMRAAMRAAMMRI
;
A
#
# COMPACT_ATOMS: atom_id res chain seq x y z
N MET A 1 -33.14 0.52 3.80
CA MET A 1 -31.78 0.50 4.36
C MET A 1 -31.73 1.53 5.49
N SER A 2 -31.25 1.20 6.70
CA SER A 2 -31.20 2.16 7.80
C SER A 2 -30.09 3.20 7.59
N TYR A 3 -30.22 4.40 8.15
CA TYR A 3 -29.18 5.44 8.07
C TYR A 3 -27.80 4.91 8.52
N GLN A 4 -27.78 4.18 9.64
CA GLN A 4 -26.57 3.55 10.19
C GLN A 4 -25.92 2.57 9.20
N SER A 5 -26.71 1.75 8.51
CA SER A 5 -26.18 0.83 7.50
C SER A 5 -25.62 1.54 6.26
N LYS A 6 -26.24 2.67 5.86
CA LYS A 6 -25.73 3.51 4.76
C LYS A 6 -24.42 4.17 5.15
N LEU A 7 -24.36 4.77 6.33
CA LEU A 7 -23.15 5.39 6.87
C LEU A 7 -21.99 4.40 6.88
N LYS A 8 -22.19 3.21 7.47
CA LYS A 8 -21.16 2.18 7.52
C LYS A 8 -20.68 1.74 6.13
N ALA A 9 -21.61 1.53 5.19
CA ALA A 9 -21.27 1.12 3.82
C ALA A 9 -20.47 2.21 3.10
N THR A 10 -20.84 3.48 3.26
CA THR A 10 -20.12 4.61 2.67
C THR A 10 -18.71 4.74 3.24
N LEU A 11 -18.54 4.68 4.57
CA LEU A 11 -17.22 4.78 5.21
C LEU A 11 -16.32 3.59 4.80
N GLN A 12 -16.89 2.39 4.66
CA GLN A 12 -16.15 1.23 4.18
C GLN A 12 -15.70 1.41 2.72
N ALA A 13 -16.58 1.88 1.84
CA ALA A 13 -16.25 2.13 0.44
C ALA A 13 -15.15 3.19 0.28
N ALA A 14 -15.19 4.25 1.09
CA ALA A 14 -14.15 5.28 1.12
C ALA A 14 -12.80 4.71 1.56
N LYS A 15 -12.81 3.89 2.63
CA LYS A 15 -11.62 3.18 3.12
C LYS A 15 -11.03 2.27 2.04
N ASP A 16 -11.86 1.45 1.40
CA ASP A 16 -11.41 0.48 0.39
C ASP A 16 -10.82 1.21 -0.83
N HIS A 17 -11.45 2.28 -1.29
CA HIS A 17 -10.95 3.09 -2.40
C HIS A 17 -9.61 3.77 -2.07
N ALA A 18 -9.50 4.38 -0.88
CA ALA A 18 -8.25 4.99 -0.42
C ALA A 18 -7.10 3.97 -0.32
N ALA A 19 -7.39 2.75 0.14
CA ALA A 19 -6.39 1.68 0.22
C ALA A 19 -5.99 1.13 -1.16
N GLN A 20 -6.93 1.01 -2.09
CA GLN A 20 -6.67 0.52 -3.45
C GLN A 20 -5.83 1.50 -4.27
N HIS A 21 -6.00 2.80 -4.04
CA HIS A 21 -5.31 3.88 -4.76
C HIS A 21 -4.35 4.66 -3.86
N LEU A 22 -3.75 3.98 -2.87
CA LEU A 22 -3.02 4.63 -1.79
C LEU A 22 -1.88 5.53 -2.29
N VAL A 23 -1.10 5.07 -3.27
CA VAL A 23 0.06 5.82 -3.76
C VAL A 23 -0.37 7.11 -4.44
N GLU A 24 -1.35 7.02 -5.35
CA GLU A 24 -1.89 8.18 -6.06
C GLU A 24 -2.54 9.17 -5.09
N CYS A 25 -3.36 8.68 -4.17
CA CYS A 25 -3.98 9.50 -3.12
C CYS A 25 -2.93 10.21 -2.26
N ALA A 26 -1.89 9.51 -1.81
CA ALA A 26 -0.86 10.08 -0.94
C ALA A 26 -0.05 11.18 -1.67
N VAL A 27 0.29 10.97 -2.95
CA VAL A 27 0.94 12.00 -3.77
C VAL A 27 0.06 13.23 -3.90
N GLU A 28 -1.22 13.05 -4.22
CA GLU A 28 -2.18 14.16 -4.34
C GLU A 28 -2.34 14.94 -3.02
N VAL A 29 -2.39 14.25 -1.88
CA VAL A 29 -2.45 14.89 -0.55
C VAL A 29 -1.19 15.72 -0.28
N VAL A 30 0.00 15.16 -0.50
CA VAL A 30 1.27 15.88 -0.27
C VAL A 30 1.36 17.11 -1.18
N GLU A 31 1.08 16.96 -2.49
CA GLU A 31 1.06 18.09 -3.41
C GLU A 31 0.03 19.15 -3.00
N TRP A 32 -1.14 18.72 -2.53
CA TRP A 32 -2.17 19.64 -2.05
C TRP A 32 -1.73 20.39 -0.79
N GLN A 33 -1.11 19.72 0.18
CA GLN A 33 -0.57 20.35 1.39
C GLN A 33 0.54 21.35 1.06
N ASP A 34 1.40 21.04 0.09
CA ASP A 34 2.49 21.91 -0.33
C ASP A 34 2.01 23.15 -1.11
N THR A 35 0.98 22.99 -1.95
CA THR A 35 0.57 24.02 -2.91
C THR A 35 -0.73 24.74 -2.55
N GLY A 36 -1.53 24.17 -1.66
CA GLY A 36 -2.91 24.59 -1.37
C GLY A 36 -3.92 24.27 -2.45
N ILE A 37 -3.52 23.61 -3.56
CA ILE A 37 -4.39 23.31 -4.71
C ILE A 37 -4.59 21.80 -4.86
N LEU A 38 -5.81 21.33 -4.58
CA LEU A 38 -6.17 19.93 -4.85
C LEU A 38 -6.55 19.73 -6.32
N LYS A 39 -5.77 18.95 -7.06
CA LYS A 39 -6.06 18.59 -8.45
C LYS A 39 -7.30 17.68 -8.56
N PRO A 40 -7.93 17.57 -9.74
CA PRO A 40 -8.84 16.47 -10.04
C PRO A 40 -8.09 15.13 -9.90
N GLY A 41 -8.61 14.21 -9.10
CA GLY A 41 -7.88 13.00 -8.76
C GLY A 41 -8.59 12.10 -7.74
N ARG A 42 -7.87 11.09 -7.25
CA ARG A 42 -8.37 10.04 -6.37
C ARG A 42 -8.85 10.56 -5.02
N VAL A 43 -8.21 11.59 -4.46
CA VAL A 43 -8.66 12.19 -3.20
C VAL A 43 -10.06 12.79 -3.33
N ARG A 44 -10.37 13.39 -4.49
CA ARG A 44 -11.72 13.92 -4.77
C ARG A 44 -12.74 12.81 -5.01
N GLU A 45 -12.34 11.68 -5.60
CA GLU A 45 -13.20 10.51 -5.73
C GLU A 45 -13.56 9.94 -4.35
N VAL A 46 -12.59 9.85 -3.42
CA VAL A 46 -12.85 9.48 -2.02
C VAL A 46 -13.82 10.47 -1.37
N ALA A 47 -13.63 11.78 -1.57
CA ALA A 47 -14.55 12.79 -1.05
C ALA A 47 -15.97 12.64 -1.62
N ALA A 48 -16.11 12.35 -2.91
CA ALA A 48 -17.41 12.11 -3.55
C ALA A 48 -18.11 10.87 -2.99
N ILE A 49 -17.36 9.84 -2.56
CA ILE A 49 -17.94 8.68 -1.85
C ILE A 49 -18.54 9.11 -0.51
N ILE A 50 -17.86 9.99 0.22
CA ILE A 50 -18.23 10.43 1.59
C ILE A 50 -19.28 11.55 1.59
N GLU A 51 -19.38 12.31 0.50
CA GLU A 51 -20.30 13.45 0.37
C GLU A 51 -21.77 13.14 0.78
N PRO A 52 -22.38 11.99 0.42
CA PRO A 52 -23.77 11.68 0.80
C PRO A 52 -24.02 11.51 2.30
N VAL A 53 -22.97 11.41 3.12
CA VAL A 53 -23.04 11.27 4.58
C VAL A 53 -22.30 12.40 5.31
N SER A 54 -21.76 13.36 4.56
CA SER A 54 -21.07 14.53 5.09
C SER A 54 -22.04 15.69 5.26
N GLU A 55 -21.87 16.48 6.32
CA GLU A 55 -22.68 17.70 6.52
C GLU A 55 -22.32 18.80 5.51
N THR A 56 -21.07 18.82 5.04
CA THR A 56 -20.57 19.79 4.06
C THR A 56 -19.58 19.14 3.09
N SER A 57 -19.45 19.68 1.87
CA SER A 57 -18.44 19.22 0.91
C SER A 57 -17.00 19.49 1.40
N HIS A 58 -16.78 20.52 2.23
CA HIS A 58 -15.48 20.72 2.90
C HIS A 58 -15.20 19.60 3.92
N GLY A 59 -16.22 19.18 4.68
CA GLY A 59 -16.14 18.03 5.58
C GLY A 59 -15.86 16.71 4.85
N ALA A 60 -16.36 16.56 3.62
CA ALA A 60 -16.09 15.38 2.79
C ALA A 60 -14.61 15.32 2.34
N LEU A 61 -14.01 16.46 1.99
CA LEU A 61 -12.58 16.54 1.65
C LEU A 61 -11.68 16.27 2.86
N ALA A 62 -11.97 16.89 4.00
CA ALA A 62 -11.22 16.63 5.24
C ALA A 62 -11.32 15.14 5.65
N SER A 63 -12.50 14.55 5.51
CA SER A 63 -12.68 13.12 5.77
C SER A 63 -11.89 12.26 4.79
N ALA A 64 -11.87 12.62 3.50
CA ALA A 64 -11.10 11.90 2.49
C ALA A 64 -9.60 11.88 2.80
N GLU A 65 -9.04 13.03 3.21
CA GLU A 65 -7.65 13.13 3.67
C GLU A 65 -7.38 12.17 4.84
N MET A 66 -8.24 12.17 5.88
CA MET A 66 -8.11 11.25 7.01
C MET A 66 -8.14 9.78 6.60
N PHE A 67 -8.96 9.39 5.61
CA PHE A 67 -8.97 8.02 5.09
C PHE A 67 -7.66 7.66 4.39
N VAL A 68 -7.09 8.58 3.61
CA VAL A 68 -5.80 8.39 2.94
C VAL A 68 -4.67 8.28 3.94
N GLU A 69 -4.60 9.19 4.92
CA GLU A 69 -3.61 9.13 6.01
C GLU A 69 -3.72 7.81 6.78
N ARG A 70 -4.93 7.39 7.13
CA ARG A 70 -5.16 6.12 7.81
C ARG A 70 -4.71 4.93 6.96
N ALA A 71 -4.99 4.93 5.67
CA ALA A 71 -4.57 3.88 4.75
C ALA A 71 -3.04 3.83 4.63
N ALA A 72 -2.36 4.98 4.60
CA ALA A 72 -0.90 5.07 4.60
C ALA A 72 -0.31 4.49 5.89
N LEU A 73 -0.84 4.87 7.05
CA LEU A 73 -0.42 4.32 8.34
C LEU A 73 -0.68 2.81 8.41
N GLU A 74 -1.85 2.35 7.94
CA GLU A 74 -2.19 0.93 7.88
C GLU A 74 -1.24 0.14 6.96
N ALA A 75 -0.74 0.74 5.88
CA ALA A 75 0.25 0.12 5.02
C ALA A 75 1.63 0.00 5.70
N VAL A 76 2.02 1.00 6.49
CA VAL A 76 3.30 1.00 7.24
C VAL A 76 3.28 -0.01 8.38
N ILE A 77 2.18 -0.12 9.13
CA ILE A 77 2.08 -1.04 10.27
C ILE A 77 1.71 -2.47 9.86
N ARG A 78 1.29 -2.69 8.60
CA ARG A 78 1.01 -4.04 8.10
C ARG A 78 2.32 -4.82 8.20
N PRO A 79 2.37 -5.94 8.95
CA PRO A 79 3.56 -6.76 8.96
C PRO A 79 3.86 -7.11 7.51
N ALA A 80 5.09 -6.84 7.05
CA ALA A 80 5.53 -7.30 5.74
C ALA A 80 5.18 -8.78 5.68
N ALA A 81 4.24 -9.15 4.81
CA ALA A 81 3.82 -10.53 4.68
C ALA A 81 5.10 -11.34 4.49
N VAL A 82 5.33 -12.35 5.34
CA VAL A 82 6.49 -13.20 5.17
C VAL A 82 6.36 -13.80 3.77
N PRO A 83 7.25 -13.48 2.82
CA PRO A 83 7.11 -13.97 1.46
C PRO A 83 7.17 -15.49 1.51
N ASP A 84 6.24 -16.11 0.78
CA ASP A 84 6.19 -17.56 0.71
C ASP A 84 7.44 -18.11 0.01
N ASP A 85 7.67 -19.42 0.13
CA ASP A 85 8.87 -20.04 -0.45
C ASP A 85 8.95 -19.86 -1.97
N ALA A 86 7.82 -19.73 -2.67
CA ALA A 86 7.79 -19.57 -4.13
C ALA A 86 8.20 -18.16 -4.54
N GLU A 87 7.73 -17.12 -3.85
CA GLU A 87 8.15 -15.73 -4.07
C GLU A 87 9.64 -15.56 -3.77
N VAL A 88 10.11 -16.16 -2.67
CA VAL A 88 11.52 -16.13 -2.27
C VAL A 88 12.40 -16.82 -3.30
N ASP A 89 12.01 -18.01 -3.77
CA ASP A 89 12.74 -18.75 -4.80
C ASP A 89 12.80 -17.98 -6.13
N ALA A 90 11.69 -17.37 -6.57
CA ALA A 90 11.66 -16.55 -7.78
C ALA A 90 12.60 -15.35 -7.70
N ARG A 91 12.71 -14.73 -6.52
CA ARG A 91 13.64 -13.61 -6.28
C ARG A 91 15.09 -14.08 -6.27
N ILE A 92 15.39 -15.23 -5.66
CA ILE A 92 16.71 -15.86 -5.73
C ILE A 92 17.09 -16.09 -7.19
N ASP A 93 16.24 -16.74 -7.98
CA ASP A 93 16.51 -17.01 -9.40
C ASP A 93 16.72 -15.75 -10.22
N ALA A 94 15.99 -14.67 -9.93
CA ALA A 94 16.18 -13.37 -10.59
C ALA A 94 17.55 -12.77 -10.26
N VAL A 95 17.98 -12.83 -8.99
CA VAL A 95 19.31 -12.37 -8.55
C VAL A 95 20.41 -13.22 -9.19
N LEU A 96 20.28 -14.56 -9.18
CA LEU A 96 21.27 -15.45 -9.80
C LEU A 96 21.41 -15.17 -11.31
N ARG A 97 20.29 -14.93 -12.02
CA ARG A 97 20.29 -14.56 -13.44
C ARG A 97 20.91 -13.19 -13.70
N ALA A 98 20.55 -12.18 -12.92
CA ALA A 98 21.08 -10.82 -13.06
C ALA A 98 22.58 -10.75 -12.76
N SER A 99 23.07 -11.60 -11.86
CA SER A 99 24.48 -11.67 -11.46
C SER A 99 25.37 -12.41 -12.46
N GLY A 100 24.80 -12.92 -13.57
CA GLY A 100 25.50 -13.47 -14.72
C GLY A 100 26.55 -14.53 -14.38
N SER A 101 26.15 -15.81 -14.29
CA SER A 101 27.06 -16.99 -14.25
C SER A 101 28.13 -17.05 -13.14
N ALA A 102 28.37 -15.99 -12.37
CA ALA A 102 29.42 -15.93 -11.35
C ALA A 102 29.15 -16.83 -10.13
N LEU A 103 27.93 -17.36 -10.00
CA LEU A 103 27.55 -18.30 -8.96
C LEU A 103 27.89 -19.76 -9.26
N HIS A 104 28.27 -20.11 -10.50
CA HIS A 104 28.77 -21.46 -10.80
C HIS A 104 30.09 -21.78 -10.08
N HIS A 105 30.78 -20.76 -9.54
CA HIS A 105 32.05 -20.93 -8.82
C HIS A 105 31.90 -21.08 -7.30
N TYR A 106 30.71 -20.89 -6.73
CA TYR A 106 30.49 -21.18 -5.32
C TYR A 106 30.09 -22.65 -5.18
N SER A 107 31.02 -23.47 -4.66
CA SER A 107 30.66 -24.75 -4.07
C SER A 107 29.71 -24.49 -2.89
N MET A 108 28.41 -24.58 -3.12
CA MET A 108 27.40 -24.25 -2.11
C MET A 108 27.33 -25.37 -1.06
N ALA A 109 28.06 -25.18 0.04
CA ALA A 109 27.76 -25.83 1.32
C ALA A 109 26.61 -25.10 2.06
N LYS A 110 25.69 -24.46 1.33
CA LYS A 110 24.52 -23.78 1.88
C LYS A 110 23.28 -24.36 1.21
N THR A 111 22.34 -24.80 2.04
CA THR A 111 21.11 -25.44 1.58
C THR A 111 20.16 -24.40 0.99
N ARG A 112 19.15 -24.85 0.24
CA ARG A 112 18.09 -23.96 -0.30
C ARG A 112 17.33 -23.25 0.81
N GLU A 113 17.21 -23.90 1.97
CA GLU A 113 16.60 -23.34 3.17
C GLU A 113 17.40 -22.15 3.72
N ASP A 114 18.73 -22.26 3.74
CA ASP A 114 19.61 -21.15 4.15
C ASP A 114 19.48 -19.93 3.23
N MET A 115 19.37 -20.16 1.92
CA MET A 115 19.15 -19.09 0.93
C MET A 115 17.80 -18.41 1.12
N ARG A 116 16.75 -19.19 1.41
CA ARG A 116 15.41 -18.65 1.70
C ARG A 116 15.42 -17.80 2.97
N ALA A 117 16.06 -18.29 4.04
CA ALA A 117 16.17 -17.56 5.30
C ALA A 117 16.94 -16.23 5.11
N ALA A 118 18.04 -16.24 4.37
CA ALA A 118 18.81 -15.04 4.06
C ALA A 118 18.01 -14.03 3.22
N MET A 119 17.28 -14.50 2.21
CA MET A 119 16.46 -13.63 1.35
C MET A 119 15.29 -13.01 2.13
N ARG A 120 14.62 -13.78 3.00
CA ARG A 120 13.60 -13.25 3.91
C ARG A 120 14.15 -12.15 4.81
N ALA A 121 15.31 -12.38 5.42
CA ALA A 121 15.95 -11.39 6.28
C ALA A 121 16.37 -10.12 5.53
N ALA A 122 16.74 -10.22 4.26
CA ALA A 122 17.03 -9.07 3.41
C ALA A 122 15.77 -8.29 3.02
N MET A 123 14.67 -9.00 2.69
CA MET A 123 13.40 -8.40 2.31
C MET A 123 12.70 -7.66 3.47
N MET A 124 12.91 -8.08 4.71
CA MET A 124 12.32 -7.47 5.91
C MET A 124 13.13 -6.29 6.49
N ARG A 125 14.24 -5.90 5.87
CA ARG A 125 15.18 -4.87 6.38
C ARG A 125 15.01 -3.48 5.76
N ILE A 126 13.88 -3.23 5.09
CA ILE A 126 13.53 -1.94 4.47
C ILE A 126 12.52 -1.24 5.38
#